data_AF-A0A7W0G960-F1
#
_entry.id   AF-A0A7W0G960-F1
#
_cell.length_a   1.000
_cell.length_b   1.000
_cell.length_c   1.000
_cell.angle_alpha   90.00
_cell.angle_beta   90.00
_cell.angle_gamma   90.00
#
_symmetry.space_group_name_H-M   'P 1'
#
loop_
_entity.id
_entity.type
_entity.pdbx_description
1 polymer ?
#
loop_
_entity_poly.entity_id
_entity_poly.type
_entity_poly.pdbx_seq_one_letter_code
_entity_poly.pdbx_strand_id
1 'polypeptide(L)' 'MDDDSRRSRTRSFLVGAALGASAALAAARRLRPKERRRETPAGLAAFEEAPCYGELVESERSAP' A
#
# COMPACT_ATOMS: atom_id res chain seq x y z
N MET A 1 -3.92 -16.98 42.16
CA MET A 1 -4.97 -16.76 41.14
C MET A 1 -4.78 -15.44 40.38
N ASP A 2 -3.89 -14.54 40.82
CA ASP A 2 -3.66 -13.22 40.20
C ASP A 2 -2.71 -13.18 38.99
N ASP A 3 -1.74 -14.10 38.91
CA ASP A 3 -0.72 -14.10 37.85
C ASP A 3 -1.30 -14.45 36.48
N ASP A 4 -2.19 -15.45 36.45
CA ASP A 4 -2.89 -15.90 35.25
C ASP A 4 -3.82 -14.81 34.67
N SER A 5 -4.44 -14.02 35.55
CA SER A 5 -5.29 -12.88 35.20
C SER A 5 -4.50 -11.71 34.61
N ARG A 6 -3.28 -11.45 35.09
CA ARG A 6 -2.39 -10.43 34.50
C ARG A 6 -1.85 -10.87 33.14
N ARG A 7 -1.44 -12.13 33.03
CA ARG A 7 -0.89 -12.70 31.79
C ARG A 7 -1.92 -12.77 30.66
N SER A 8 -3.18 -13.09 30.97
CA SER A 8 -4.25 -13.08 29.97
C SER A 8 -4.53 -11.67 29.46
N ARG A 9 -4.52 -10.67 30.35
CA ARG A 9 -4.73 -9.26 29.99
C ARG A 9 -3.62 -8.71 29.09
N THR A 10 -2.34 -8.95 29.43
CA THR A 10 -1.21 -8.51 28.60
C THR A 10 -1.22 -9.18 27.22
N ARG A 11 -1.62 -10.45 27.15
CA ARG A 11 -1.79 -11.16 25.88
C ARG A 11 -2.84 -10.51 24.98
N SER A 12 -3.99 -10.13 25.54
CA SER A 12 -5.04 -9.44 24.77
C SER A 12 -4.58 -8.09 24.23
N PHE A 13 -3.79 -7.32 25.00
CA PHE A 13 -3.19 -6.07 24.52
C PHE A 13 -2.20 -6.29 23.38
N LEU A 14 -1.34 -7.31 23.47
CA LEU A 14 -0.39 -7.65 22.41
C LEU A 14 -1.10 -8.07 21.12
N VAL A 15 -2.17 -8.86 21.24
CA VAL A 15 -2.99 -9.27 20.08
C VAL A 15 -3.67 -8.05 19.45
N GLY A 16 -4.28 -7.18 20.26
CA GLY A 16 -4.90 -5.95 19.77
C GLY A 16 -3.89 -5.02 19.08
N ALA A 17 -2.70 -4.84 19.67
CA ALA A 17 -1.63 -4.04 19.07
C ALA A 17 -1.13 -4.63 17.75
N ALA A 18 -0.95 -5.95 17.66
CA ALA A 18 -0.52 -6.62 16.44
C ALA A 18 -1.56 -6.49 15.32
N LEU A 19 -2.86 -6.66 15.63
CA LEU A 19 -3.93 -6.43 14.65
C LEU A 19 -3.98 -4.98 14.19
N GLY A 20 -3.89 -4.01 15.12
CA GLY A 20 -3.89 -2.59 14.81
C GLY A 20 -2.71 -2.18 13.92
N ALA A 21 -1.50 -2.65 14.26
CA ALA A 21 -0.31 -2.42 13.45
C ALA A 21 -0.44 -3.02 12.05
N SER A 22 -0.97 -4.25 11.94
CA SER A 22 -1.18 -4.92 10.65
C SER A 22 -2.20 -4.18 9.77
N ALA A 23 -3.31 -3.72 10.36
CA ALA A 23 -4.32 -2.95 9.68
C ALA A 23 -3.79 -1.59 9.19
N ALA A 24 -3.05 -0.88 10.05
CA ALA A 24 -2.39 0.38 9.69
C ALA A 24 -1.39 0.18 8.54
N LEU A 25 -0.59 -0.89 8.59
CA LEU A 25 0.37 -1.22 7.53
C LEU A 25 -0.34 -1.56 6.21
N ALA A 26 -1.45 -2.31 6.26
CA ALA A 26 -2.24 -2.65 5.09
C ALA A 26 -2.91 -1.42 4.48
N ALA A 27 -3.46 -0.52 5.30
CA ALA A 27 -4.03 0.75 4.85
C ALA A 27 -2.96 1.66 4.22
N ALA A 28 -1.78 1.77 4.85
CA ALA A 28 -0.66 2.52 4.29
C ALA A 28 -0.19 1.93 2.94
N ARG A 29 -0.18 0.60 2.78
CA ARG A 29 0.13 -0.05 1.51
C ARG A 29 -0.94 0.16 0.44
N ARG A 30 -2.22 0.30 0.82
CA ARG A 30 -3.32 0.62 -0.11
C ARG A 30 -3.25 2.08 -0.57
N LEU A 31 -2.91 2.99 0.35
CA LEU A 31 -2.79 4.42 0.06
C LEU A 31 -1.52 4.77 -0.72
N ARG A 32 -0.44 4.00 -0.55
CA ARG A 32 0.69 4.11 -1.45
C ARG A 32 0.22 3.70 -2.85
N PRO A 33 0.29 4.60 -3.85
CA PRO A 33 0.12 4.20 -5.22
C PRO A 33 1.20 3.17 -5.47
N LYS A 34 0.81 1.88 -5.51
CA LYS A 34 1.70 0.85 -6.02
C LYS A 34 1.98 1.33 -7.43
N GLU A 35 3.22 1.71 -7.74
CA GLU A 35 3.70 1.82 -9.10
C GLU A 35 3.42 0.46 -9.73
N ARG A 36 2.21 0.28 -10.25
CA ARG A 36 1.90 -0.75 -11.21
C ARG A 36 2.75 -0.31 -12.36
N ARG A 37 3.96 -0.87 -12.46
CA ARG A 37 4.73 -0.89 -13.69
C ARG A 37 3.75 -1.43 -14.72
N ARG A 38 3.09 -0.55 -15.47
CA ARG A 38 2.18 -0.93 -16.54
C ARG A 38 3.09 -1.74 -17.45
N GLU A 39 2.86 -3.05 -17.53
CA GLU A 39 3.55 -3.87 -18.50
C GLU A 39 2.93 -3.50 -19.84
N THR A 40 3.57 -2.56 -20.54
CA THR A 40 3.16 -2.16 -21.87
C THR A 40 3.39 -3.35 -22.81
N PRO A 41 2.34 -3.84 -23.49
CA PRO A 41 2.52 -4.86 -24.51
C PRO A 41 3.55 -4.41 -25.54
N ALA A 42 4.40 -5.33 -26.03
CA ALA A 42 5.56 -4.99 -26.84
C ALA A 42 5.28 -4.08 -28.06
N GLY A 43 4.07 -4.17 -28.65
CA GLY A 43 3.67 -3.33 -29.79
C GLY A 43 3.20 -1.91 -29.43
N LEU A 44 2.92 -1.63 -28.15
CA LEU A 44 2.46 -0.32 -27.68
C LEU A 44 3.56 0.49 -27.00
N ALA A 45 4.71 -0.12 -26.70
CA ALA A 45 5.86 0.56 -26.10
C ALA A 45 6.38 1.73 -26.95
N ALA A 46 6.30 1.63 -28.29
CA ALA A 46 6.73 2.71 -29.19
C ALA A 46 5.88 3.98 -29.06
N PHE A 47 4.62 3.88 -28.61
CA PHE A 47 3.76 5.04 -28.38
C PHE A 47 4.05 5.73 -27.04
N GLU A 48 4.77 5.08 -26.12
CA GLU A 48 5.19 5.70 -24.87
C GLU A 48 6.31 6.73 -25.06
N GLU A 49 7.02 6.65 -26.18
CA GLU A 49 8.02 7.66 -26.60
C GLU A 49 7.37 8.93 -27.20
N ALA A 50 6.06 8.92 -27.46
CA ALA A 50 5.38 10.07 -28.00
C ALA A 50 5.32 11.21 -26.96
N PRO A 51 5.61 12.48 -27.34
CA PRO A 51 5.58 13.61 -26.40
C PRO A 51 4.24 13.76 -25.68
N CYS A 52 3.13 13.52 -26.39
CA CYS A 52 1.79 13.60 -25.84
C CYS A 52 1.48 12.53 -24.78
N TYR A 53 2.18 11.41 -24.78
CA TYR A 53 2.05 10.38 -23.74
C TYR A 53 2.71 10.83 -22.43
N GLY A 54 3.86 11.49 -22.51
CA GLY A 54 4.58 12.02 -21.34
C GLY A 54 3.74 13.02 -20.54
N GLU A 55 3.11 13.98 -21.21
CA GLU A 55 2.24 14.97 -20.56
C GLU A 55 1.02 14.35 -19.87
N LEU A 56 0.44 13.30 -20.49
CA LEU A 56 -0.69 12.57 -19.92
C LEU A 56 -0.27 11.80 -18.66
N VAL A 57 0.87 11.10 -18.71
CA VAL A 57 1.40 10.33 -17.58
C VAL A 57 1.77 11.24 -16.41
N GLU A 58 2.34 12.41 -16.69
CA GLU A 58 2.67 13.40 -15.67
C GLU A 58 1.42 13.99 -15.01
N SER A 59 0.37 14.24 -15.81
CA SER A 59 -0.94 14.67 -15.31
C SER A 59 -1.61 13.61 -14.41
N GLU A 60 -1.58 12.33 -14.80
CA GLU A 60 -2.09 11.22 -13.97
C GLU A 60 -1.31 11.10 -12.65
N ARG A 61 0.01 11.35 -12.66
CA ARG A 61 0.87 11.24 -11.47
C ARG A 61 0.72 12.41 -10.49
N SER A 62 0.33 13.59 -11.01
CA SER A 62 0.10 14.81 -10.24
C SER A 62 -1.37 14.94 -9.77
N ALA A 63 -2.27 14.09 -10.27
CA ALA A 63 -3.66 14.06 -9.84
C ALA A 63 -3.78 13.63 -8.35
N PRO A 64 -4.63 14.30 -7.55
CA PRO A 64 -4.76 14.10 -6.11
C PRO A 64 -5.46 12.80 -5.69
#